data_AF-A0A7J4AY29-F1
#
_entry.id   AF-A0A7J4AY29-F1
#
_cell.length_a   1.000
_cell.length_b   1.000
_cell.length_c   1.000
_cell.angle_alpha   90.00
_cell.angle_beta   90.00
_cell.angle_gamma   90.00
#
_symmetry.space_group_name_H-M   'P 1'
#
loop_
_entity.id
_entity.type
_entity.pdbx_description
1 polymer ?
#
loop_
_entity_poly.entity_id
_entity_poly.type
_entity_poly.pdbx_seq_one_letter_code
_entity_poly.pdbx_strand_id
1 'polypeptide(L)' 'MENHLKGRVEFVEFLEDRFSIDVSIHDQMIKIIVPTIVEVNVGDEICMELKRFHLFDKKTERAIL' A
#
# COMPACT_ATOMS: atom_id res chain seq x y z
N MET A 1 11.20 14.88 3.01
CA MET A 1 10.72 13.79 2.16
C MET A 1 9.26 13.60 2.49
N GLU A 2 8.37 13.68 1.51
CA GLU A 2 6.98 13.30 1.72
C GLU A 2 6.96 11.77 1.82
N ASN A 3 6.96 11.24 3.05
CA ASN A 3 6.91 9.80 3.32
C ASN A 3 5.48 9.25 3.09
N HIS A 4 4.72 9.85 2.18
CA HIS A 4 3.32 9.54 1.96
C HIS A 4 3.11 9.19 0.50
N LEU A 5 2.32 8.14 0.26
CA LEU A 5 1.84 7.75 -1.05
C LEU A 5 0.33 7.94 -1.09
N LYS A 6 -0.16 8.53 -2.18
CA LYS A 6 -1.59 8.59 -2.46
C LYS A 6 -1.93 7.57 -3.54
N GLY A 7 -3.06 6.90 -3.37
CA GLY A 7 -3.55 5.93 -4.33
C GLY A 7 -5.04 5.70 -4.17
N ARG A 8 -5.62 4.99 -5.14
CA ARG A 8 -7.04 4.68 -5.17
C ARG A 8 -7.28 3.23 -4.80
N VAL A 9 -8.26 2.98 -3.94
CA VAL A 9 -8.60 1.62 -3.51
C VAL A 9 -9.32 0.90 -4.65
N GLU A 10 -8.77 -0.23 -5.09
CA GLU A 10 -9.37 -1.05 -6.15
C GLU A 10 -10.06 -2.29 -5.58
N PHE A 11 -9.60 -2.81 -4.44
CA PHE A 11 -10.17 -4.00 -3.80
C PHE A 11 -9.98 -3.98 -2.28
N VAL A 12 -10.96 -4.50 -1.55
CA VAL A 12 -10.93 -4.65 -0.09
C VAL A 12 -11.37 -6.07 0.27
N GLU A 13 -10.53 -6.78 1.02
CA GLU A 13 -10.79 -8.13 1.52
C GLU A 13 -10.66 -8.16 3.04
N PHE A 14 -11.62 -8.81 3.70
CA PHE A 14 -11.60 -8.99 5.15
C PHE A 14 -10.77 -10.23 5.54
N LEU A 15 -9.81 -10.02 6.43
CA LEU A 15 -8.93 -11.03 7.00
C LEU A 15 -9.10 -11.05 8.52
N GLU A 16 -10.19 -11.65 9.01
CA GLU A 16 -10.54 -11.83 10.43
C GLU A 16 -10.57 -10.56 11.31
N ASP A 17 -9.44 -9.90 11.54
CA ASP A 17 -9.27 -8.67 12.31
C ASP A 17 -8.72 -7.50 11.48
N ARG A 18 -8.45 -7.73 10.19
CA ARG A 18 -7.78 -6.79 9.27
C ARG A 18 -8.48 -6.69 7.93
N PHE A 19 -8.14 -5.64 7.20
CA PHE A 19 -8.39 -5.55 5.76
C PHE A 19 -7.08 -5.74 4.98
N SER A 20 -7.14 -6.55 3.93
CA SER A 20 -6.19 -6.60 2.83
C SER A 20 -6.74 -5.72 1.71
N ILE A 21 -6.01 -4.66 1.38
CA ILE A 21 -6.46 -3.63 0.45
C ILE A 21 -5.48 -3.54 -0.70
N ASP A 22 -5.99 -3.66 -1.93
CA ASP A 22 -5.21 -3.38 -3.13
C ASP A 22 -5.43 -1.94 -3.57
N VAL A 23 -4.33 -1.20 -3.71
CA VAL A 23 -4.31 0.24 -3.96
C VAL A 23 -3.54 0.49 -5.24
N SER A 24 -4.17 1.18 -6.19
CA SER A 24 -3.53 1.64 -7.41
C SER A 24 -2.75 2.93 -7.16
N ILE A 25 -1.49 2.95 -7.58
CA ILE A 25 -0.61 4.11 -7.56
C ILE A 25 0.04 4.22 -8.93
N HIS A 26 -0.37 5.22 -9.71
CA HIS A 26 0.05 5.37 -11.11
C HIS A 26 -0.20 4.07 -11.91
N ASP A 27 0.86 3.38 -12.33
CA ASP A 27 0.85 2.14 -13.10
C ASP A 27 1.12 0.88 -12.24
N GLN A 28 1.20 1.03 -10.92
CA GLN A 28 1.48 -0.07 -9.99
C GLN A 28 0.32 -0.35 -9.06
N MET A 29 0.17 -1.62 -8.70
CA MET A 29 -0.69 -2.07 -7.62
C MET A 29 0.17 -2.39 -6.40
N ILE A 30 -0.19 -1.82 -5.25
CA ILE A 30 0.40 -2.21 -3.97
C ILE A 30 -0.68 -2.80 -3.07
N LYS A 31 -0.29 -3.75 -2.23
CA LYS A 31 -1.17 -4.33 -1.21
C LYS A 31 -0.79 -3.78 0.16
N ILE A 32 -1.77 -3.30 0.91
CA ILE A 32 -1.59 -2.88 2.30
C ILE A 32 -2.48 -3.71 3.23
N ILE A 33 -2.01 -3.92 4.46
CA ILE A 33 -2.79 -4.56 5.52
C ILE A 33 -3.07 -3.53 6.60
N VAL A 34 -4.34 -3.30 6.90
CA VAL A 34 -4.77 -2.30 7.91
C VAL A 34 -5.74 -2.91 8.91
N PRO A 35 -5.88 -2.37 10.13
CA PRO A 35 -6.91 -2.80 11.06
C PRO A 35 -8.33 -2.48 10.54
N THR A 36 -9.32 -3.27 10.94
CA THR A 36 -10.72 -3.11 10.51
C THR A 36 -11.42 -1.84 11.03
N ILE A 37 -10.81 -1.11 11.96
CA ILE A 37 -11.30 0.21 12.41
C ILE A 37 -11.11 1.30 11.35
N VAL A 38 -10.30 1.04 10.32
CA VAL A 38 -10.11 1.98 9.21
C VAL A 38 -11.30 1.87 8.27
N GLU A 39 -12.07 2.95 8.17
CA GLU A 39 -13.16 3.07 7.20
C GLU A 39 -12.57 3.31 5.80
N VAL A 40 -12.80 2.37 4.89
CA VAL A 40 -12.27 2.41 3.54
C VAL A 40 -13.17 1.61 2.59
N ASN A 41 -13.44 2.17 1.41
CA ASN A 41 -14.27 1.58 0.39
C ASN A 41 -13.52 1.52 -0.94
N VAL A 42 -13.98 0.61 -1.82
CA VAL A 42 -13.52 0.58 -3.21
C VAL A 42 -13.85 1.91 -3.88
N GLY A 43 -12.85 2.52 -4.51
CA GLY A 43 -12.94 3.81 -5.16
C GLY A 43 -12.41 4.99 -4.33
N ASP A 44 -12.21 4.82 -3.02
CA ASP A 44 -11.70 5.88 -2.15
C ASP A 44 -10.24 6.25 -2.53
N GLU A 45 -9.91 7.54 -2.43
CA GLU A 45 -8.52 8.00 -2.45
C GLU A 45 -7.97 7.99 -1.03
N ILE A 46 -6.86 7.27 -0.82
CA ILE A 46 -6.24 7.13 0.49
C ILE A 46 -4.80 7.67 0.48
N CYS A 47 -4.35 8.12 1.65
CA CYS A 47 -2.97 8.55 1.90
C CYS A 47 -2.31 7.55 2.86
N MET A 48 -1.19 6.98 2.44
CA MET A 48 -0.47 5.93 3.14
C MET A 48 0.91 6.42 3.54
N GLU A 49 1.27 6.31 4.82
CA GLU A 49 2.61 6.63 5.29
C GLU A 49 3.57 5.43 5.09
N LEU A 50 4.66 5.66 4.35
CA LEU A 50 5.76 4.72 4.19
C LEU A 50 6.70 4.77 5.40
N LYS A 51 6.44 3.94 6.41
CA LYS A 51 7.29 3.86 7.61
C LYS A 51 8.56 3.04 7.40
N ARG A 52 8.51 2.04 6.52
CA ARG A 52 9.62 1.13 6.21
C ARG A 52 9.59 0.81 4.73
N PHE A 53 10.75 0.81 4.11
CA PHE A 53 10.92 0.42 2.72
C PHE A 53 12.26 -0.31 2.58
N HIS A 54 12.33 -1.15 1.55
CA HIS A 54 13.57 -1.76 1.12
C HIS A 54 13.85 -1.26 -0.29
N LEU A 55 15.12 -1.03 -0.60
CA LEU A 55 15.55 -0.61 -1.92
C LEU A 55 16.40 -1.72 -2.54
N PHE A 56 16.08 -2.11 -3.77
CA PHE A 56 16.81 -3.16 -4.49
C PHE A 56 17.41 -2.58 -5.77
N ASP A 57 18.64 -2.97 -6.09
CA ASP A 57 19.25 -2.64 -7.38
C ASP A 57 18.58 -3.43 -8.50
N LYS A 58 18.09 -2.72 -9.54
CA LYS A 58 17.32 -3.33 -10.62
C LYS A 58 18.11 -4.37 -11.44
N LYS A 59 19.44 -4.27 -11.50
CA LYS A 59 20.27 -5.17 -12.33
C LYS A 59 20.71 -6.42 -11.57
N THR A 60 21.04 -6.26 -10.30
CA THR A 60 21.65 -7.30 -9.46
C THR A 60 20.69 -7.89 -8.46
N GLU A 61 19.52 -7.29 -8.29
CA GLU A 61 18.47 -7.67 -7.33
C GLU A 61 18.93 -7.65 -5.87
N ARG A 62 20.10 -7.05 -5.59
CA ARG A 62 20.65 -6.96 -4.24
C ARG A 62 19.98 -5.82 -3.48
N ALA A 63 19.70 -6.06 -2.20
CA ALA A 63 19.27 -5.02 -1.29
C ALA A 63 20.36 -3.95 -1.12
N ILE A 64 19.95 -2.70 -1.29
CA ILE A 64 20.75 -1.49 -1.04
C ILE A 64 20.45 -0.97 0.38
N LEU A 65 19.18 -1.02 0.79
CA LEU A 65 18.66 -0.62 2.10
C LEU A 65 17.53 -1.55 2.52
#